data_AF-A0AAU9G781-F1
#
_entry.id   AF-A0AAU9G781-F1
#
_cell.length_a   1.000
_cell.length_b   1.000
_cell.length_c   1.000
_cell.angle_alpha   90.00
_cell.angle_beta   90.00
_cell.angle_gamma   90.00
#
_symmetry.space_group_name_H-M   'P 1'
#
loop_
_entity.id
_entity.type
_entity.pdbx_description
1 polymer ?
#
loop_
_entity_poly.entity_id
_entity_poly.type
_entity_poly.pdbx_seq_one_letter_code
_entity_poly.pdbx_strand_id
1 'polypeptide(L)'
;MQKMPSQILNDGSSGAGSLNSASLVASTPNSITVKTAYNGQVIITTLNKNVSYEELCYEIRNICRFPIDQPFTIKWVDEENDPCTISTKMELDEAIRLYEMNYDSQLVIHGVVSAATPRRLYVTPTHRPRP
;
A
#
# COMPACT_ATOMS: atom_id res chain seq x y z
N MET A 1 52.03 35.75 -27.03
CA MET A 1 52.20 36.25 -25.65
C MET A 1 51.17 37.34 -25.41
N GLN A 2 50.12 37.06 -24.65
CA GLN A 2 49.36 38.06 -23.90
C GLN A 2 48.55 37.31 -22.83
N LYS A 3 48.66 37.80 -21.60
CA LYS A 3 48.22 37.18 -20.34
C LYS A 3 47.41 38.24 -19.56
N MET A 4 46.39 37.77 -18.83
CA MET A 4 45.70 38.35 -17.65
C MET A 4 44.61 39.42 -17.89
N PRO A 5 43.68 39.70 -16.94
CA PRO A 5 43.43 39.12 -15.60
C PRO A 5 41.96 38.76 -15.24
N SER A 6 41.81 38.16 -14.04
CA SER A 6 40.64 37.57 -13.37
C SER A 6 39.63 38.54 -12.72
N GLN A 7 38.46 37.97 -12.35
CA GLN A 7 37.53 38.25 -11.23
C GLN A 7 36.13 38.81 -11.56
N ILE A 8 35.08 38.06 -11.19
CA ILE A 8 34.01 38.56 -10.29
C ILE A 8 33.30 37.39 -9.56
N LEU A 9 32.73 37.74 -8.41
CA LEU A 9 32.38 36.98 -7.21
C LEU A 9 31.18 36.02 -7.35
N ASN A 10 31.26 34.90 -6.61
CA ASN A 10 30.15 33.99 -6.33
C ASN A 10 29.55 34.36 -4.97
N ASP A 11 28.43 35.07 -4.98
CA ASP A 11 27.54 35.24 -3.83
C ASP A 11 26.16 34.72 -4.21
N GLY A 12 25.81 33.56 -3.64
CA GLY A 12 24.53 32.89 -3.84
C GLY A 12 24.22 32.06 -2.62
N SER A 13 23.93 32.75 -1.52
CA SER A 13 23.58 32.20 -0.22
C SER A 13 22.46 31.16 -0.27
N SER A 14 22.63 30.13 0.54
CA SER A 14 21.61 29.21 1.01
C SER A 14 20.43 29.98 1.62
N GLY A 15 19.20 29.65 1.22
CA GLY A 15 17.99 30.26 1.75
C GLY A 15 16.85 29.27 1.71
N ALA A 16 16.57 28.70 2.88
CA ALA A 16 15.57 27.69 3.14
C ALA A 16 14.18 28.04 2.59
N GLY A 17 13.47 27.00 2.18
CA GLY A 17 12.13 27.07 1.62
C GLY A 17 11.15 27.85 2.49
N SER A 18 10.55 28.86 1.88
CA SER A 18 9.26 29.39 2.28
C SER A 18 8.26 28.88 1.26
N LEU A 19 7.52 27.82 1.61
CA LEU A 19 6.40 27.32 0.81
C LEU A 19 5.11 27.59 1.58
N ASN A 20 4.28 28.41 0.95
CA ASN A 20 3.10 29.04 1.49
C ASN A 20 2.04 28.03 1.96
N SER A 21 1.44 28.36 3.10
CA SER A 21 0.20 27.80 3.58
C SER A 21 -0.96 28.29 2.70
N ALA A 22 -1.50 27.42 1.84
CA ALA A 22 -2.94 27.14 1.72
C ALA A 22 -3.30 26.49 0.37
N SER A 23 -4.00 25.36 0.50
CA SER A 23 -5.18 24.98 -0.29
C SER A 23 -5.01 23.89 -1.36
N LEU A 24 -5.89 22.89 -1.20
CA LEU A 24 -6.42 21.95 -2.20
C LEU A 24 -5.51 20.80 -2.63
N VAL A 25 -5.64 19.65 -1.96
CA VAL A 25 -5.40 18.29 -2.50
C VAL A 25 -4.33 18.22 -3.60
N ALA A 26 -3.12 18.70 -3.31
CA ALA A 26 -2.04 18.56 -4.26
C ALA A 26 -1.80 17.06 -4.38
N SER A 27 -2.22 16.47 -5.50
CA SER A 27 -1.85 15.13 -5.91
C SER A 27 -0.34 15.10 -5.87
N THR A 28 0.24 14.65 -4.75
CA THR A 28 1.66 14.41 -4.68
C THR A 28 1.93 13.46 -5.82
N PRO A 29 2.76 13.83 -6.81
CA PRO A 29 2.86 13.10 -8.07
C PRO A 29 3.34 11.65 -7.84
N ASN A 30 3.82 11.36 -6.64
CA ASN A 30 4.30 10.06 -6.21
C ASN A 30 3.39 9.33 -5.20
N SER A 31 2.13 9.73 -5.04
CA SER A 31 1.23 9.09 -4.08
C SER A 31 -0.08 8.62 -4.72
N ILE A 32 -0.62 7.53 -4.19
CA ILE A 32 -1.92 6.95 -4.56
C ILE A 32 -2.84 6.99 -3.35
N THR A 33 -4.12 7.25 -3.59
CA THR A 33 -5.14 7.14 -2.56
C THR A 33 -5.70 5.72 -2.55
N VAL A 34 -5.63 5.09 -1.38
CA VAL A 34 -6.07 3.72 -1.14
C VAL A 34 -7.28 3.74 -0.23
N LYS A 35 -8.36 3.10 -0.64
CA LYS A 35 -9.56 2.89 0.18
C LYS A 35 -9.57 1.45 0.66
N THR A 36 -9.27 1.20 1.91
CA THR A 36 -9.38 -0.14 2.48
C THR A 36 -10.79 -0.33 3.04
N ALA A 37 -11.51 -1.32 2.52
CA ALA A 37 -12.80 -1.75 3.04
C ALA A 37 -12.63 -3.07 3.82
N TYR A 38 -12.93 -3.02 5.12
CA TYR A 38 -12.86 -4.20 5.99
C TYR A 38 -13.90 -4.13 7.11
N ASN A 39 -14.63 -5.23 7.32
CA ASN A 39 -15.65 -5.37 8.38
C ASN A 39 -16.67 -4.21 8.44
N GLY A 40 -17.13 -3.74 7.27
CA GLY A 40 -18.08 -2.63 7.16
C GLY A 40 -17.48 -1.24 7.38
N GLN A 41 -16.17 -1.14 7.64
CA GLN A 41 -15.46 0.13 7.75
C GLN A 41 -14.67 0.42 6.47
N VAL A 42 -14.66 1.69 6.05
CA VAL A 42 -13.85 2.18 4.94
C VAL A 42 -12.83 3.16 5.50
N ILE A 43 -11.56 2.87 5.28
CA ILE A 43 -10.42 3.67 5.74
C ILE A 43 -9.69 4.17 4.51
N ILE A 44 -9.42 5.47 4.45
CA ILE A 44 -8.73 6.09 3.31
C ILE A 44 -7.32 6.46 3.76
N THR A 45 -6.31 5.92 3.07
CA THR A 45 -4.91 6.21 3.31
C THR A 45 -4.21 6.61 2.02
N THR A 46 -3.08 7.29 2.16
CA THR A 46 -2.24 7.69 1.03
C THR A 46 -0.96 6.87 1.07
N LEU A 47 -0.70 6.10 0.02
CA LEU A 47 0.53 5.31 -0.12
C LEU A 47 1.44 5.91 -1.19
N ASN A 48 2.75 5.66 -1.09
CA ASN A 48 3.68 6.03 -2.15
C ASN A 48 3.53 5.05 -3.34
N LYS A 49 3.69 5.55 -4.56
CA LYS A 49 3.67 4.71 -5.77
C LYS A 49 4.81 3.68 -5.80
N ASN A 50 5.91 3.97 -5.12
CA ASN A 50 7.05 3.05 -5.00
C ASN A 50 6.93 2.08 -3.81
N VAL A 51 5.77 2.01 -3.15
CA VAL A 51 5.55 1.12 -2.01
C VAL A 51 5.82 -0.32 -2.40
N SER A 52 6.53 -1.04 -1.54
CA SER A 52 6.76 -2.46 -1.70
C SER A 52 5.50 -3.25 -1.31
N TYR A 53 5.39 -4.48 -1.82
CA TYR A 53 4.30 -5.37 -1.43
C TYR A 53 4.32 -5.69 0.08
N GLU A 54 5.49 -5.77 0.70
CA GLU A 54 5.66 -6.02 2.14
C GLU A 54 5.13 -4.84 2.98
N GLU A 55 5.45 -3.61 2.59
CA GLU A 55 4.93 -2.39 3.24
C GLU A 55 3.41 -2.31 3.10
N LEU A 56 2.86 -2.60 1.91
CA LEU A 56 1.41 -2.67 1.72
C LEU A 56 0.77 -3.69 2.67
N CYS A 57 1.36 -4.88 2.80
CA CYS A 57 0.88 -5.90 3.72
C CYS A 57 0.92 -5.43 5.17
N TYR A 58 1.98 -4.72 5.57
CA TYR A 58 2.09 -4.15 6.91
C TYR A 58 0.99 -3.10 7.17
N GLU A 59 0.76 -2.20 6.21
CA GLU A 59 -0.27 -1.17 6.29
C GLU A 59 -1.67 -1.79 6.41
N ILE A 60 -2.02 -2.73 5.54
CA ILE A 60 -3.33 -3.40 5.58
C ILE A 60 -3.52 -4.17 6.89
N ARG A 61 -2.47 -4.82 7.40
CA ARG A 61 -2.50 -5.48 8.70
C ARG A 61 -2.76 -4.50 9.84
N ASN A 62 -2.13 -3.33 9.81
CA ASN A 62 -2.29 -2.28 10.81
C ASN A 62 -3.69 -1.63 10.76
N ILE A 63 -4.19 -1.36 9.55
CA ILE A 63 -5.51 -0.79 9.27
C ILE A 63 -6.62 -1.75 9.72
N CYS A 64 -6.55 -3.02 9.32
CA CYS A 64 -7.56 -4.03 9.62
C CYS A 64 -7.38 -4.68 11.01
N ARG A 65 -6.32 -4.31 11.74
CA ARG A 65 -5.95 -4.84 13.07
C ARG A 65 -5.83 -6.38 13.08
N PHE A 66 -5.21 -6.94 12.04
CA PHE A 66 -5.00 -8.38 11.95
C PHE A 66 -3.90 -8.87 12.92
N PRO A 67 -4.12 -9.96 13.69
CA PRO A 67 -3.08 -10.63 14.46
C PRO A 67 -1.90 -11.05 13.58
N ILE A 68 -0.66 -10.93 14.07
CA ILE A 68 0.55 -11.14 13.26
C ILE A 68 0.58 -12.48 12.50
N ASP A 69 0.08 -13.55 13.13
CA ASP A 69 0.07 -14.90 12.56
C ASP A 69 -1.15 -15.20 11.67
N GLN A 70 -2.11 -14.27 11.59
CA GLN A 70 -3.32 -14.46 10.80
C GLN A 70 -3.03 -14.18 9.32
N PRO A 71 -3.21 -15.18 8.43
CA PRO A 71 -3.11 -14.96 7.00
C PRO A 71 -4.30 -14.13 6.50
N PHE A 72 -4.03 -13.26 5.55
CA PHE A 72 -5.03 -12.45 4.86
C PHE A 72 -4.71 -12.36 3.37
N THR A 73 -5.70 -11.97 2.59
CA THR A 73 -5.56 -11.73 1.15
C THR A 73 -5.99 -10.32 0.84
N ILE A 74 -5.22 -9.65 -0.01
CA ILE A 74 -5.51 -8.32 -0.54
C ILE A 74 -6.18 -8.52 -1.90
N LYS A 75 -7.35 -7.89 -2.09
CA LYS A 75 -7.98 -7.81 -3.40
C LYS A 75 -8.19 -6.36 -3.78
N TRP A 76 -7.79 -6.00 -4.99
CA TRP A 76 -8.13 -4.72 -5.60
C TRP A 76 -9.35 -4.87 -6.51
N VAL A 77 -10.09 -3.78 -6.71
CA VAL A 77 -11.21 -3.73 -7.65
C VAL A 77 -10.74 -2.98 -8.89
N ASP A 78 -10.83 -3.61 -10.04
CA ASP A 78 -10.41 -3.02 -11.32
C ASP A 78 -11.51 -2.16 -11.97
N GLU A 79 -11.26 -1.73 -13.22
CA GLU A 79 -12.17 -0.89 -13.99
C GLU A 79 -13.46 -1.59 -14.42
N GLU A 80 -13.44 -2.92 -14.50
CA GLU A 80 -14.61 -3.76 -14.79
C GLU A 80 -15.39 -4.11 -13.50
N ASN A 81 -14.96 -3.53 -12.36
CA ASN A 81 -15.44 -3.82 -11.01
C ASN A 81 -15.18 -5.26 -10.55
N ASP A 82 -14.16 -5.90 -11.12
CA ASP A 82 -13.78 -7.26 -10.78
C ASP A 82 -12.75 -7.30 -9.65
N PRO A 83 -12.93 -8.19 -8.65
CA PRO A 83 -12.02 -8.33 -7.54
C PRO A 83 -10.78 -9.15 -7.94
N CYS A 84 -9.70 -8.45 -8.29
CA CYS A 84 -8.40 -9.02 -8.62
C CYS A 84 -7.51 -9.19 -7.37
N THR A 85 -6.77 -10.30 -7.27
CA THR A 85 -5.91 -10.57 -6.10
C THR A 85 -4.56 -9.89 -6.23
N ILE A 86 -4.04 -9.30 -5.14
CA ILE A 86 -2.66 -8.83 -5.03
C ILE A 86 -1.95 -9.72 -4.02
N SER A 87 -1.00 -10.52 -4.51
CA SER A 87 -0.20 -11.46 -3.74
C SER A 87 1.32 -11.28 -3.94
N THR A 88 1.69 -10.52 -4.97
CA THR A 88 3.07 -10.30 -5.39
C THR A 88 3.34 -8.84 -5.70
N LYS A 89 4.62 -8.46 -5.73
CA LYS A 89 5.04 -7.13 -6.17
C LYS A 89 4.61 -6.82 -7.61
N MET A 90 4.65 -7.80 -8.51
CA MET A 90 4.26 -7.61 -9.90
C MET A 90 2.77 -7.22 -10.03
N GLU A 91 1.89 -7.89 -9.29
CA GLU A 91 0.46 -7.55 -9.27
C GLU A 91 0.19 -6.17 -8.67
N LEU A 92 0.95 -5.78 -7.64
CA LEU A 92 0.87 -4.43 -7.08
C LEU A 92 1.32 -3.36 -8.08
N ASP A 93 2.45 -3.57 -8.74
CA ASP A 93 2.99 -2.61 -9.72
C ASP A 93 2.00 -2.43 -10.89
N GLU A 94 1.33 -3.50 -11.33
CA GLU A 94 0.29 -3.42 -12.37
C GLU A 94 -0.96 -2.68 -11.87
N ALA A 95 -1.42 -2.93 -10.64
CA ALA A 95 -2.55 -2.20 -10.06
C ALA A 95 -2.25 -0.69 -9.94
N ILE A 96 -1.02 -0.31 -9.59
CA ILE A 96 -0.57 1.10 -9.54
C ILE A 96 -0.52 1.69 -10.95
N ARG A 97 -0.01 0.95 -11.93
CA ARG A 97 0.02 1.40 -13.33
C ARG A 97 -1.39 1.67 -13.86
N LEU A 98 -2.35 0.80 -13.52
CA LEU A 98 -3.77 0.95 -13.90
C LEU A 98 -4.44 2.13 -13.16
N TYR A 99 -4.09 2.36 -11.89
CA TYR A 99 -4.51 3.56 -11.14
C TYR A 99 -4.09 4.85 -11.86
N GLU A 100 -2.84 4.90 -12.34
CA GLU A 100 -2.31 6.07 -13.04
C GLU A 100 -2.94 6.28 -14.43
N MET A 101 -3.32 5.22 -15.12
CA MET A 101 -3.90 5.34 -16.46
C MET A 101 -5.30 5.96 -16.43
N ASN A 102 -6.07 5.66 -15.38
CA ASN A 102 -7.46 6.07 -15.26
C ASN A 102 -7.68 7.35 -14.43
N TYR A 103 -6.68 7.82 -13.64
CA TYR A 103 -6.64 9.06 -12.82
C TYR A 103 -7.82 9.36 -11.87
N ASP A 104 -8.88 8.55 -11.86
CA ASP A 104 -10.08 8.69 -11.03
C ASP A 104 -10.35 7.43 -10.17
N SER A 105 -9.61 6.34 -10.44
CA SER A 105 -9.79 5.06 -9.78
C SER A 105 -9.05 5.03 -8.44
N GLN A 106 -9.71 5.32 -7.33
CA GLN A 106 -9.14 5.07 -6.00
C GLN A 106 -8.82 3.57 -5.85
N LEU A 107 -7.62 3.21 -5.36
CA LEU A 107 -7.26 1.80 -5.18
C LEU A 107 -8.07 1.22 -4.02
N VAL A 108 -9.13 0.46 -4.32
CA VAL A 108 -9.99 -0.12 -3.29
C VAL A 108 -9.45 -1.49 -2.87
N ILE A 109 -9.09 -1.65 -1.60
CA ILE A 109 -8.58 -2.91 -1.05
C ILE A 109 -9.63 -3.59 -0.19
N HIS A 110 -10.03 -4.81 -0.55
CA HIS A 110 -10.85 -5.68 0.28
C HIS A 110 -9.95 -6.69 0.99
N GLY A 111 -9.87 -6.59 2.32
CA GLY A 111 -9.16 -7.57 3.14
C GLY A 111 -10.02 -8.80 3.37
N VAL A 112 -9.62 -9.96 2.85
CA VAL A 112 -10.26 -11.24 3.19
C VAL A 112 -9.39 -11.95 4.22
N VAL A 113 -9.98 -12.29 5.36
CA VAL A 113 -9.35 -13.20 6.31
C VAL A 113 -9.38 -14.59 5.71
N SER A 114 -8.21 -15.16 5.40
CA SER A 114 -8.17 -16.55 5.01
C SER A 114 -8.60 -17.37 6.21
N ALA A 115 -9.78 -18.01 6.11
CA ALA A 115 -10.32 -18.90 7.14
C ALA A 115 -9.50 -20.20 7.19
N ALA A 116 -8.18 -20.10 7.33
CA ALA A 116 -7.35 -21.21 7.75
C ALA A 116 -7.56 -21.39 9.26
N THR A 117 -8.78 -21.73 9.66
CA THR A 117 -8.98 -22.41 10.94
C THR A 117 -8.40 -23.81 10.72
N PRO A 118 -7.29 -24.21 11.39
CA PRO A 118 -7.08 -25.63 11.56
C PRO A 118 -8.28 -26.06 12.41
N ARG A 119 -9.24 -26.77 11.80
CA ARG A 119 -10.11 -27.66 12.54
C ARG A 119 -9.19 -28.71 13.16
N ARG A 120 -8.56 -28.36 14.29
CA ARG A 120 -7.87 -29.29 15.18
C ARG A 120 -8.99 -30.08 15.84
N LEU A 121 -9.52 -31.04 15.09
CA LEU A 121 -10.25 -32.15 15.64
C LEU A 121 -9.24 -32.91 16.50
N TYR A 122 -9.16 -32.55 17.77
CA TYR A 122 -8.69 -33.49 18.78
C TYR A 122 -9.73 -34.60 18.88
N VAL A 123 -9.71 -35.55 17.94
CA VAL A 123 -10.31 -36.85 18.19
C VAL A 123 -9.26 -37.63 18.96
N THR A 124 -9.47 -37.73 20.27
CA THR A 124 -8.69 -38.59 21.15
C THR A 124 -8.66 -40.02 20.60
N PRO A 125 -7.49 -40.64 20.40
CA PRO A 125 -7.42 -42.05 20.04
C PRO A 125 -7.58 -42.87 21.32
N THR A 126 -8.79 -43.33 21.62
CA THR A 126 -8.97 -44.45 22.54
C THR A 126 -9.40 -45.66 21.74
N HIS A 127 -8.39 -46.33 21.18
CA HIS A 127 -8.54 -47.69 20.70
C HIS A 127 -8.82 -48.61 21.90
N ARG A 128 -9.74 -49.54 21.66
CA ARG A 128 -10.43 -50.46 22.57
C ARG A 128 -9.52 -51.63 23.00
N PRO A 129 -9.94 -52.51 23.96
CA PRO A 129 -10.80 -53.64 23.56
C PRO A 129 -11.87 -54.05 24.59
N ARG A 130 -12.89 -54.75 24.08
CA ARG A 130 -13.93 -55.45 24.87
C ARG A 130 -13.30 -56.69 25.52
N PRO A 131 -13.74 -57.12 26.72
CA PRO A 131 -13.79 -58.54 27.03
C PRO A 131 -14.93 -59.25 26.29
#